data_AF-A0A142XU93-F1
#
_entry.id   AF-A0A142XU93-F1
#
_cell.length_a   1.000
_cell.length_b   1.000
_cell.length_c   1.000
_cell.angle_alpha   90.00
_cell.angle_beta   90.00
_cell.angle_gamma   90.00
#
_symmetry.space_group_name_H-M   'P 1'
#
loop_
_entity.id
_entity.type
_entity.pdbx_description
1 polymer ?
#
loop_
_entity_poly.entity_id
_entity_poly.type
_entity_poly.pdbx_seq_one_letter_code
_entity_poly.pdbx_strand_id
1 'polypeptide(L)'
;MRFFGLMASTIALAGVLSGFVGCDAKPASKTGGESAEHDHGHGEEGHDHAGDKVKTNEPPAVALKNVFDKTVAAAQKIRDAAEKGEIDSAHDELHDIGHYLNDLPGLAKAASMDAAKVETLEKASKTLFEVMSKIDETLHDSKEVKFDDVKESLEGGLAELKGLSESLPKINQ
;
A
#
# COMPACT_ATOMS: atom_id res chain seq x y z
N MET A 1 43.54 -8.05 17.54
CA MET A 1 42.72 -9.13 18.13
C MET A 1 41.27 -8.65 18.04
N ARG A 2 40.58 -8.83 16.91
CA ARG A 2 39.71 -9.97 16.53
C ARG A 2 38.73 -10.40 17.62
N PHE A 3 37.46 -10.01 17.48
CA PHE A 3 36.31 -10.88 17.76
C PHE A 3 35.16 -10.51 16.80
N PHE A 4 35.09 -11.27 15.69
CA PHE A 4 33.91 -11.39 14.83
C PHE A 4 33.06 -12.51 15.42
N GLY A 5 31.80 -12.24 15.73
CA GLY A 5 30.82 -13.25 16.17
C GLY A 5 29.74 -13.41 15.10
N LEU A 6 29.95 -14.36 14.19
CA LEU A 6 28.98 -14.78 13.17
C LEU A 6 28.29 -16.05 13.70
N MET A 7 26.99 -16.02 13.98
CA MET A 7 26.19 -17.21 14.29
C MET A 7 25.20 -17.44 13.16
N ALA A 8 25.58 -18.32 12.24
CA ALA A 8 24.71 -18.89 11.22
C ALA A 8 23.93 -20.05 11.86
N SER A 9 22.60 -19.90 11.98
CA SER A 9 21.71 -20.96 12.43
C SER A 9 21.06 -21.62 11.21
N THR A 10 21.48 -22.84 10.91
CA THR A 10 20.90 -23.73 9.90
C THR A 10 19.63 -24.39 10.44
N ILE A 11 18.47 -24.08 9.85
CA ILE A 11 17.24 -24.86 10.06
C ILE A 11 17.05 -25.78 8.86
N ALA A 12 17.18 -27.08 9.12
CA ALA A 12 16.82 -28.16 8.20
C ALA A 12 15.30 -28.34 8.21
N LEU A 13 14.66 -28.30 7.04
CA LEU A 13 13.26 -28.66 6.87
C LEU A 13 13.16 -29.97 6.09
N ALA A 14 12.86 -31.03 6.82
CA ALA A 14 12.49 -32.35 6.29
C ALA A 14 11.05 -32.30 5.77
N GLY A 15 10.83 -32.89 4.59
CA GLY A 15 9.57 -32.83 3.87
C GLY A 15 8.48 -33.79 4.36
N VAL A 16 7.29 -33.60 3.79
CA VAL A 16 6.25 -34.64 3.66
C VAL A 16 5.54 -34.44 2.32
N LEU A 17 5.67 -35.46 1.45
CA LEU A 17 4.84 -35.73 0.28
C LEU A 17 3.51 -36.33 0.74
N SER A 18 2.38 -35.83 0.23
CA SER A 18 1.16 -36.64 0.02
C SER A 18 0.23 -35.89 -0.93
N GLY A 19 0.01 -36.50 -2.10
CA GLY A 19 -0.95 -36.05 -3.09
C GLY A 19 -2.37 -36.53 -2.78
N PHE A 20 -3.34 -35.81 -3.31
CA PHE A 20 -4.68 -36.33 -3.58
C PHE A 20 -5.06 -35.95 -5.02
N VAL A 21 -5.18 -36.98 -5.85
CA VAL A 21 -5.86 -36.93 -7.15
C VAL A 21 -7.35 -37.14 -6.87
N GLY A 22 -8.18 -36.24 -7.37
CA GLY A 22 -9.64 -36.35 -7.28
C GLY A 22 -10.33 -35.50 -8.33
N CYS A 23 -10.35 -36.00 -9.57
CA CYS A 23 -11.41 -35.69 -10.52
C CYS A 23 -12.71 -36.29 -9.97
N ASP A 24 -13.80 -35.52 -9.93
CA ASP A 24 -15.06 -36.00 -10.50
C ASP A 24 -16.04 -34.86 -10.80
N ALA A 25 -16.92 -35.14 -11.74
CA ALA A 25 -17.60 -34.18 -12.59
C ALA A 25 -18.91 -33.60 -12.01
N LYS A 26 -19.24 -32.44 -12.57
CA LYS A 26 -20.50 -31.71 -12.55
C LYS A 26 -21.74 -32.59 -12.82
N PRO A 27 -22.90 -32.24 -12.26
CA PRO A 27 -24.12 -32.22 -13.05
C PRO A 27 -24.76 -30.83 -13.10
N ALA A 28 -25.23 -30.48 -14.30
CA ALA A 28 -26.11 -29.37 -14.55
C ALA A 28 -27.57 -29.76 -14.23
N SER A 29 -28.33 -28.84 -13.63
CA SER A 29 -29.79 -28.84 -13.62
C SER A 29 -30.23 -27.37 -13.61
N LYS A 30 -30.59 -26.77 -14.75
CA LYS A 30 -31.91 -26.67 -15.38
C LYS A 30 -32.98 -25.87 -14.59
N THR A 31 -33.39 -24.77 -15.23
CA THR A 31 -34.75 -24.16 -15.30
C THR A 31 -35.21 -23.19 -14.21
N GLY A 32 -35.31 -21.91 -14.59
CA GLY A 32 -36.57 -21.15 -14.63
C GLY A 32 -37.06 -20.47 -13.34
N GLY A 33 -37.26 -19.15 -13.40
CA GLY A 33 -38.05 -18.40 -12.42
C GLY A 33 -37.81 -16.90 -12.45
N GLU A 34 -38.68 -16.17 -13.14
CA GLU A 34 -38.81 -14.72 -13.13
C GLU A 34 -39.19 -14.12 -11.76
N SER A 35 -38.89 -12.83 -11.63
CA SER A 35 -39.50 -11.81 -10.75
C SER A 35 -39.14 -11.80 -9.27
N ALA A 36 -38.31 -10.81 -8.90
CA ALA A 36 -38.64 -9.86 -7.85
C ALA A 36 -37.72 -8.64 -7.97
N GLU A 37 -38.26 -7.55 -8.50
CA GLU A 37 -37.75 -6.20 -8.32
C GLU A 37 -37.59 -5.95 -6.82
N HIS A 38 -36.36 -5.70 -6.37
CA HIS A 38 -36.11 -5.03 -5.09
C HIS A 38 -35.52 -3.66 -5.40
N ASP A 39 -36.42 -2.69 -5.27
CA ASP A 39 -36.15 -1.28 -5.01
C ASP A 39 -35.15 -1.17 -3.84
N HIS A 40 -33.94 -0.72 -4.14
CA HIS A 40 -33.01 -0.25 -3.12
C HIS A 40 -32.95 1.27 -3.23
N GLY A 41 -33.87 1.89 -2.48
CA GLY A 41 -33.95 3.32 -2.28
C GLY A 41 -32.60 3.92 -1.91
N HIS A 42 -32.34 5.08 -2.51
CA HIS A 42 -31.23 5.96 -2.23
C HIS A 42 -31.18 6.35 -0.75
N GLY A 43 -30.24 5.75 -0.02
CA GLY A 43 -29.70 6.29 1.21
C GLY A 43 -28.42 7.05 0.89
N GLU A 44 -28.55 8.35 0.66
CA GLU A 44 -27.40 9.25 0.59
C GLU A 44 -26.87 9.48 2.01
N GLU A 45 -25.78 8.82 2.38
CA GLU A 45 -24.78 9.37 3.31
C GLU A 45 -23.42 9.07 2.69
N GLY A 46 -22.85 10.12 2.10
CA GLY A 46 -21.77 10.02 1.15
C GLY A 46 -20.40 9.85 1.79
N HIS A 47 -19.57 9.09 1.11
CA HIS A 47 -18.15 9.36 0.97
C HIS A 47 -17.76 8.95 -0.45
N ASP A 48 -18.06 9.83 -1.42
CA ASP A 48 -17.48 9.78 -2.77
C ASP A 48 -15.97 9.98 -2.64
N HIS A 49 -15.23 8.92 -2.31
CA HIS A 49 -13.80 8.85 -2.62
C HIS A 49 -13.67 8.43 -4.08
N ALA A 50 -14.25 9.25 -4.97
CA ALA A 50 -13.89 9.22 -6.37
C ALA A 50 -12.38 9.41 -6.41
N GLY A 51 -11.66 8.38 -6.84
CA GLY A 51 -10.21 8.38 -7.06
C GLY A 51 -9.84 9.43 -8.10
N ASP A 52 -9.89 10.68 -7.68
CA ASP A 52 -9.59 11.86 -8.46
C ASP A 52 -8.07 11.83 -8.58
N LYS A 53 -7.60 11.11 -9.61
CA LYS A 53 -6.21 11.20 -10.08
C LYS A 53 -5.87 12.68 -10.05
N VAL A 54 -4.87 13.08 -9.27
CA VAL A 54 -4.67 14.50 -8.99
C VAL A 54 -4.51 15.27 -10.31
N LYS A 55 -5.60 15.89 -10.78
CA LYS A 55 -5.60 16.78 -11.94
C LYS A 55 -5.05 18.11 -11.47
N THR A 56 -3.74 18.15 -11.26
CA THR A 56 -3.07 19.41 -10.99
C THR A 56 -3.00 20.23 -12.28
N ASN A 57 -3.29 21.52 -12.19
CA ASN A 57 -2.85 22.49 -13.20
C ASN A 57 -1.37 22.89 -12.98
N GLU A 58 -0.66 22.13 -12.13
CA GLU A 58 0.72 22.39 -11.74
C GLU A 58 1.69 21.71 -12.72
N PRO A 59 2.92 22.22 -12.86
CA PRO A 59 3.98 21.49 -13.54
C PRO A 59 4.17 20.11 -12.90
N PRO A 60 4.41 19.04 -13.70
CA PRO A 60 4.52 17.68 -13.17
C PRO A 60 5.55 17.50 -12.05
N ALA A 61 6.66 18.24 -12.11
CA ALA A 61 7.67 18.20 -11.05
C ALA A 61 7.16 18.79 -9.72
N VAL A 62 6.35 19.86 -9.77
CA VAL A 62 5.72 20.46 -8.58
C VAL A 62 4.71 19.50 -7.98
N ALA A 63 3.83 18.95 -8.82
CA ALA A 63 2.85 17.94 -8.42
C ALA A 63 3.52 16.71 -7.79
N LEU A 64 4.58 16.20 -8.42
CA LEU A 64 5.37 15.08 -7.88
C LEU A 64 5.91 15.40 -6.49
N LYS A 65 6.51 16.58 -6.29
CA LYS A 65 7.05 16.98 -4.99
C LYS A 65 5.93 17.09 -3.93
N ASN A 66 4.81 17.72 -4.29
CA ASN A 66 3.67 17.89 -3.40
C ASN A 66 3.10 16.53 -2.96
N VAL A 67 2.96 15.58 -3.89
CA VAL A 67 2.50 14.23 -3.57
C VAL A 67 3.54 13.48 -2.72
N PHE A 68 4.84 13.62 -3.01
CA PHE A 68 5.90 13.06 -2.15
C PHE A 68 5.80 13.53 -0.71
N ASP A 69 5.66 14.85 -0.50
CA ASP A 69 5.57 15.44 0.83
C ASP A 69 4.32 14.93 1.57
N LYS A 70 3.18 14.81 0.88
CA LYS A 70 1.94 14.22 1.42
C LYS A 70 2.10 12.75 1.78
N THR A 71 2.70 11.93 0.92
CA THR A 71 2.97 10.51 1.18
C THR A 71 3.81 10.34 2.43
N VAL A 72 4.89 11.11 2.56
CA VAL A 72 5.78 11.03 3.73
C VAL A 72 5.05 11.46 5.01
N ALA A 73 4.28 12.56 4.95
CA ALA A 73 3.53 13.03 6.10
C ALA A 73 2.45 12.03 6.55
N ALA A 74 1.69 11.46 5.62
CA ALA A 74 0.69 10.44 5.92
C ALA A 74 1.34 9.18 6.54
N ALA A 75 2.40 8.66 5.93
CA ALA A 75 3.11 7.49 6.44
C ALA A 75 3.69 7.71 7.85
N GLN A 76 4.16 8.93 8.16
CA GLN A 76 4.61 9.28 9.50
C GLN A 76 3.48 9.30 10.53
N LYS A 77 2.32 9.88 10.18
CA LYS A 77 1.14 9.87 11.05
C LYS A 77 0.66 8.45 11.34
N ILE A 78 0.57 7.61 10.31
CA ILE A 78 0.19 6.19 10.42
C ILE A 78 1.16 5.45 11.33
N ARG A 79 2.48 5.61 11.12
CA ARG A 79 3.52 5.04 11.99
C ARG A 79 3.31 5.47 13.45
N ASP A 80 3.18 6.77 13.69
CA ASP A 80 3.08 7.32 15.04
C ASP A 80 1.80 6.87 15.75
N ALA A 81 0.70 6.72 15.02
CA ALA A 81 -0.56 6.17 15.54
C ALA A 81 -0.42 4.67 15.87
N ALA A 82 0.20 3.90 14.98
CA ALA A 82 0.45 2.48 15.20
C ALA A 82 1.36 2.21 16.42
N GLU A 83 2.43 3.00 16.60
CA GLU A 83 3.32 2.90 17.76
C GLU A 83 2.61 3.21 19.09
N LYS A 84 1.56 4.02 19.06
CA LYS A 84 0.73 4.34 20.24
C LYS A 84 -0.42 3.36 20.45
N GLY A 85 -0.67 2.45 19.51
CA GLY A 85 -1.87 1.59 19.50
C GLY A 85 -3.15 2.36 19.19
N GLU A 86 -3.05 3.53 18.55
CA GLU A 86 -4.15 4.45 18.22
C GLU A 86 -4.43 4.46 16.70
N ILE A 87 -4.29 3.32 16.02
CA ILE A 87 -4.28 3.27 14.55
C ILE A 87 -5.57 3.80 13.89
N ASP A 88 -6.71 3.66 14.58
CA ASP A 88 -8.00 4.24 14.20
C ASP A 88 -7.94 5.77 14.02
N SER A 89 -7.09 6.47 14.78
CA SER A 89 -6.90 7.93 14.65
C SER A 89 -6.21 8.37 13.36
N ALA A 90 -5.64 7.42 12.59
CA ALA A 90 -4.98 7.66 11.32
C ALA A 90 -5.68 6.94 10.15
N HIS A 91 -6.96 6.60 10.32
CA HIS A 91 -7.73 5.85 9.32
C HIS A 91 -7.87 6.61 8.00
N ASP A 92 -8.21 7.90 8.05
CA ASP A 92 -8.27 8.76 6.86
C ASP A 92 -6.91 8.83 6.15
N GLU A 93 -5.82 9.01 6.89
CA GLU A 93 -4.48 8.99 6.34
C GLU A 93 -4.12 7.67 5.65
N LEU A 94 -4.65 6.55 6.16
CA LEU A 94 -4.44 5.21 5.61
C LEU A 94 -5.10 5.03 4.23
N HIS A 95 -6.29 5.63 4.04
CA HIS A 95 -6.94 5.68 2.73
C HIS A 95 -6.20 6.64 1.78
N ASP A 96 -5.91 7.85 2.26
CA ASP A 96 -5.24 8.90 1.49
C ASP A 96 -3.88 8.45 0.94
N ILE A 97 -3.07 7.78 1.77
CA ILE A 97 -1.75 7.32 1.34
C ILE A 97 -1.83 6.31 0.20
N GLY A 98 -2.88 5.49 0.15
CA GLY A 98 -3.12 4.58 -0.97
C GLY A 98 -3.22 5.32 -2.31
N HIS A 99 -3.93 6.46 -2.32
CA HIS A 99 -4.01 7.32 -3.49
C HIS A 99 -2.66 7.95 -3.85
N TYR A 100 -1.94 8.48 -2.86
CA TYR A 100 -0.64 9.11 -3.11
C TYR A 100 0.40 8.13 -3.68
N LEU A 101 0.47 6.92 -3.12
CA LEU A 101 1.37 5.86 -3.60
C LEU A 101 1.03 5.41 -5.02
N ASN A 102 -0.25 5.38 -5.38
CA ASN A 102 -0.68 5.05 -6.74
C ASN A 102 -0.32 6.13 -7.77
N ASP A 103 -0.35 7.41 -7.37
CA ASP A 103 -0.09 8.53 -8.27
C ASP A 103 1.40 8.83 -8.50
N LEU A 104 2.24 8.54 -7.49
CA LEU A 104 3.69 8.82 -7.50
C LEU A 104 4.42 8.33 -8.77
N PRO A 105 4.29 7.06 -9.22
CA PRO A 105 4.96 6.59 -10.43
C PRO A 105 4.56 7.34 -11.70
N GLY A 106 3.27 7.69 -11.83
CA GLY A 106 2.76 8.43 -12.98
C GLY A 106 3.31 9.85 -13.03
N LEU A 107 3.34 10.52 -11.88
CA LEU A 107 3.91 11.85 -11.73
C LEU A 107 5.41 11.87 -11.98
N ALA A 108 6.15 10.84 -11.53
CA ALA A 108 7.58 10.74 -11.77
C ALA A 108 7.93 10.60 -13.26
N LYS A 109 7.15 9.80 -14.00
CA LYS A 109 7.27 9.70 -15.46
C LYS A 109 6.95 11.04 -16.14
N ALA A 110 5.87 11.70 -15.72
CA ALA A 110 5.48 13.00 -16.26
C ALA A 110 6.51 14.11 -15.96
N ALA A 111 7.20 14.02 -14.82
CA ALA A 111 8.30 14.90 -14.43
C ALA A 111 9.64 14.56 -15.13
N SER A 112 9.66 13.59 -16.04
CA SER A 112 10.87 13.13 -16.74
C SER A 112 11.97 12.66 -15.77
N MET A 113 11.58 12.03 -14.66
CA MET A 113 12.53 11.41 -13.75
C MET A 113 13.24 10.24 -14.44
N ASP A 114 14.51 10.01 -14.08
CA ASP A 114 15.31 8.91 -14.60
C ASP A 114 14.61 7.55 -14.42
N ALA A 115 14.73 6.68 -15.43
CA ALA A 115 14.01 5.40 -15.46
C ALA A 115 14.38 4.48 -14.29
N ALA A 116 15.65 4.46 -13.87
CA ALA A 116 16.05 3.66 -12.71
C ALA A 116 15.44 4.21 -11.41
N LYS A 117 15.38 5.54 -11.26
CA LYS A 117 14.68 6.17 -10.13
C LYS A 117 13.18 5.91 -10.15
N VAL A 118 12.54 5.89 -11.33
CA VAL A 118 11.12 5.56 -11.47
C VAL A 118 10.87 4.10 -11.06
N GLU A 119 11.74 3.18 -11.45
CA GLU A 119 11.64 1.77 -11.03
C GLU A 119 11.80 1.62 -9.52
N THR A 120 12.75 2.33 -8.89
CA THR A 120 12.88 2.38 -7.43
C THR A 120 11.61 2.93 -6.79
N LEU A 121 11.04 4.02 -7.33
CA LEU A 121 9.81 4.61 -6.82
C LEU A 121 8.62 3.64 -6.92
N GLU A 122 8.48 2.92 -8.03
CA GLU A 122 7.42 1.91 -8.21
C GLU A 122 7.53 0.78 -7.18
N LYS A 123 8.74 0.29 -6.92
CA LYS A 123 9.00 -0.74 -5.90
C LYS A 123 8.67 -0.23 -4.51
N ALA A 124 9.21 0.92 -4.12
CA ALA A 124 8.95 1.54 -2.83
C ALA A 124 7.45 1.80 -2.62
N SER A 125 6.77 2.31 -3.64
CA SER A 125 5.34 2.61 -3.58
C SER A 125 4.51 1.35 -3.40
N LYS A 126 4.85 0.27 -4.11
CA LYS A 126 4.19 -1.02 -3.96
C LYS A 126 4.41 -1.64 -2.58
N THR A 127 5.64 -1.63 -2.08
CA THR A 127 5.96 -2.14 -0.73
C THR A 127 5.19 -1.39 0.35
N LEU A 128 5.13 -0.06 0.26
CA LEU A 128 4.35 0.74 1.19
C LEU A 128 2.85 0.46 1.04
N PHE A 129 2.33 0.32 -0.17
CA PHE A 129 0.92 0.00 -0.38
C PHE A 129 0.56 -1.33 0.29
N GLU A 130 1.36 -2.38 0.10
CA GLU A 130 1.16 -3.68 0.75
C GLU A 130 1.23 -3.61 2.28
N VAL A 131 2.12 -2.77 2.83
CA VAL A 131 2.19 -2.51 4.28
C VAL A 131 0.93 -1.80 4.78
N MET A 132 0.50 -0.74 4.10
CA MET A 132 -0.67 0.04 4.51
C MET A 132 -1.95 -0.80 4.40
N SER A 133 -2.09 -1.63 3.36
CA SER A 133 -3.23 -2.56 3.24
C SER A 133 -3.30 -3.56 4.40
N LYS A 134 -2.15 -4.07 4.88
CA LYS A 134 -2.16 -4.96 6.06
C LYS A 134 -2.59 -4.23 7.33
N ILE A 135 -2.20 -2.97 7.47
CA ILE A 135 -2.64 -2.12 8.59
C ILE A 135 -4.15 -1.85 8.47
N ASP A 136 -4.65 -1.60 7.25
CA ASP A 136 -6.06 -1.33 6.95
C ASP A 136 -6.96 -2.53 7.29
N GLU A 137 -6.51 -3.73 6.93
CA GLU A 137 -7.19 -4.98 7.29
C GLU A 137 -7.38 -5.11 8.81
N THR A 138 -6.54 -4.48 9.65
CA THR A 138 -6.75 -4.50 11.11
C THR A 138 -7.94 -3.70 11.58
N LEU A 139 -8.25 -2.61 10.88
CA LEU A 139 -9.36 -1.73 11.18
C LEU A 139 -10.67 -2.32 10.67
N HIS A 140 -10.65 -2.96 9.51
CA HIS A 140 -11.86 -3.41 8.82
C HIS A 140 -12.23 -4.88 9.04
N ASP A 141 -11.25 -5.80 9.11
CA ASP A 141 -11.52 -7.24 9.16
C ASP A 141 -11.42 -7.83 10.58
N SER A 142 -11.15 -7.01 11.60
CA SER A 142 -10.83 -7.46 12.97
C SER A 142 -9.66 -8.46 13.02
N LYS A 143 -8.80 -8.49 11.99
CA LYS A 143 -7.57 -9.27 11.96
C LYS A 143 -6.49 -8.48 12.69
N GLU A 144 -5.98 -9.01 13.79
CA GLU A 144 -4.89 -8.36 14.51
C GLU A 144 -3.58 -8.53 13.73
N VAL A 145 -3.18 -7.51 12.95
CA VAL A 145 -1.80 -7.38 12.46
C VAL A 145 -1.03 -6.60 13.50
N LYS A 146 0.08 -7.19 13.99
CA LYS A 146 0.96 -6.47 14.91
C LYS A 146 1.77 -5.48 14.11
N PHE A 147 1.81 -4.23 14.56
CA PHE A 147 2.61 -3.20 13.92
C PHE A 147 4.09 -3.64 13.77
N ASP A 148 4.63 -4.38 14.74
CA ASP A 148 5.98 -4.95 14.68
C ASP A 148 6.22 -5.84 13.46
N ASP A 149 5.19 -6.52 12.93
CA ASP A 149 5.31 -7.41 11.77
C ASP A 149 5.51 -6.64 10.46
N VAL A 150 5.13 -5.36 10.42
CA VAL A 150 5.20 -4.50 9.23
C VAL A 150 6.16 -3.32 9.38
N LYS A 151 6.63 -3.04 10.60
CA LYS A 151 7.45 -1.88 10.94
C LYS A 151 8.71 -1.75 10.07
N GLU A 152 9.48 -2.83 9.91
CA GLU A 152 10.72 -2.78 9.12
C GLU A 152 10.43 -2.44 7.64
N SER A 153 9.35 -3.01 7.08
CA SER A 153 8.95 -2.72 5.70
C SER A 153 8.44 -1.29 5.54
N LEU A 154 7.71 -0.76 6.54
CA LEU A 154 7.26 0.63 6.58
C LEU A 154 8.47 1.59 6.59
N GLU A 155 9.40 1.38 7.52
CA GLU A 155 10.56 2.24 7.69
C GLU A 155 11.50 2.19 6.48
N GLY A 156 11.71 1.00 5.91
CA GLY A 156 12.48 0.81 4.69
C GLY A 156 11.88 1.55 3.50
N GLY A 157 10.57 1.36 3.24
CA GLY A 157 9.88 2.07 2.15
C GLY A 157 9.87 3.59 2.33
N LEU A 158 9.70 4.07 3.57
CA LEU A 158 9.79 5.49 3.90
C LEU A 158 11.18 6.07 3.65
N ALA A 159 12.23 5.33 4.01
CA ALA A 159 13.61 5.74 3.78
C ALA A 159 13.92 5.83 2.28
N GLU A 160 13.46 4.87 1.48
CA GLU A 160 13.61 4.90 0.02
C GLU A 160 12.90 6.11 -0.61
N LEU A 161 11.64 6.37 -0.22
CA LEU A 161 10.91 7.55 -0.69
C LEU A 161 11.63 8.85 -0.33
N LYS A 162 12.10 8.99 0.92
CA LYS A 162 12.84 10.19 1.35
C LYS A 162 14.12 10.38 0.54
N GLY A 163 14.91 9.31 0.35
CA GLY A 163 16.14 9.37 -0.45
C GLY A 163 15.88 9.75 -1.91
N LEU A 164 14.77 9.28 -2.49
CA LEU A 164 14.36 9.69 -3.83
C LEU A 164 13.97 11.16 -3.89
N SER A 165 13.18 11.64 -2.92
CA SER A 165 12.75 13.04 -2.83
C SER A 165 13.94 14.00 -2.71
N GLU A 166 14.94 13.67 -1.89
CA GLU A 166 16.18 14.45 -1.75
C GLU A 166 17.01 14.52 -3.04
N SER A 167 16.84 13.54 -3.93
CA SER A 167 17.50 13.48 -5.23
C SER A 167 16.78 14.27 -6.34
N LEU A 168 15.61 14.83 -6.04
CA LEU A 168 14.84 15.65 -6.98
C LEU A 168 15.49 17.04 -7.13
N PRO A 169 15.49 17.63 -8.34
CA PRO A 169 15.95 18.99 -8.52
C PRO A 169 15.14 19.95 -7.65
N LYS A 170 15.81 20.90 -6.99
CA LYS A 170 15.14 21.95 -6.22
C LYS A 170 14.25 22.74 -7.16
N ILE A 171 12.95 22.68 -6.93
CA ILE A 171 11.99 23.50 -7.66
C ILE A 171 11.95 24.85 -6.94
N ASN A 172 12.51 25.88 -7.57
CA ASN A 172 12.33 27.25 -7.09
C ASN A 172 10.85 27.58 -7.28
N GLN A 173 10.13 27.74 -6.16
CA GLN A 173 8.75 28.22 -6.14
C GLN A 173 8.69 29.71 -6.48
#